data_AF-A0A1I2EGU3-F1
#
_entry.id   AF-A0A1I2EGU3-F1
#
_cell.length_a   1.000
_cell.length_b   1.000
_cell.length_c   1.000
_cell.angle_alpha   90.00
_cell.angle_beta   90.00
_cell.angle_gamma   90.00
#
_symmetry.space_group_name_H-M   'P 1'
#
loop_
_entity.id
_entity.type
_entity.pdbx_description
1 polymer ?
#
loop_
_entity_poly.entity_id
_entity_poly.type
_entity_poly.pdbx_seq_one_letter_code
_entity_poly.pdbx_strand_id
1 'polypeptide(L)'
;MIDIVRQIQAIHRDVARRPTAAGGQGISVLLRRTYDSTPADVWDAITNPERVKRWFTQLGGDLREGGKFQLKGNASGDILRCDPPRLLKLTYGGETSIVEIRLSAGEGDTTDLEIEHNVPIELAGSGAGSLFVGPGWDGGLLGLDRYLRGHVAEDPAAAANSPEVQEFSRQSAHAWAAAVAASGTATADEIAGALQASLAHFAPDVQGPPAS
;
A
#
# COMPACT_ATOMS: atom_id res chain seq x y z
N MET A 1 15.70 14.33 3.92
CA MET A 1 15.46 13.50 5.12
C MET A 1 13.97 13.33 5.27
N ILE A 2 13.53 12.09 5.44
CA ILE A 2 12.15 11.69 5.70
C ILE A 2 11.90 11.87 7.19
N ASP A 3 10.86 12.61 7.55
CA ASP A 3 10.34 12.61 8.93
C ASP A 3 9.51 11.34 9.13
N ILE A 4 10.19 10.26 9.52
CA ILE A 4 9.60 8.91 9.55
C ILE A 4 8.42 8.84 10.51
N VAL A 5 8.54 9.45 11.70
CA VAL A 5 7.47 9.46 12.71
C VAL A 5 6.23 10.12 12.13
N ARG A 6 6.37 11.30 11.53
CA ARG A 6 5.24 12.00 10.88
C ARG A 6 4.63 11.16 9.76
N GLN A 7 5.44 10.51 8.94
CA GLN A 7 4.97 9.71 7.81
C GLN A 7 4.20 8.46 8.28
N ILE A 8 4.63 7.83 9.38
CA ILE A 8 3.91 6.69 9.96
C ILE A 8 2.57 7.12 10.55
N GLN A 9 2.54 8.26 11.26
CA GLN A 9 1.34 8.81 11.89
C GLN A 9 0.32 9.35 10.88
N ALA A 10 0.76 9.76 9.69
CA ALA A 10 -0.10 10.26 8.62
C ALA A 10 -0.98 9.16 7.97
N ILE A 11 -0.75 7.89 8.28
CA ILE A 11 -1.46 6.75 7.70
C ILE A 11 -2.33 6.10 8.77
N HIS A 12 -3.65 6.13 8.55
CA HIS A 12 -4.57 5.30 9.31
C HIS A 12 -4.59 3.88 8.72
N ARG A 13 -4.55 2.87 9.60
CA ARG A 13 -4.50 1.45 9.24
C ARG A 13 -5.58 0.69 9.99
N ASP A 14 -6.28 -0.19 9.29
CA ASP A 14 -7.26 -1.11 9.87
C ASP A 14 -7.14 -2.49 9.21
N VAL A 15 -7.47 -3.53 9.98
CA VAL A 15 -7.47 -4.92 9.53
C VAL A 15 -8.81 -5.53 9.93
N ALA A 16 -9.52 -6.12 8.99
CA ALA A 16 -10.82 -6.71 9.26
C ALA A 16 -11.06 -7.97 8.45
N ARG A 17 -11.89 -8.87 8.99
CA ARG A 17 -12.49 -9.94 8.18
C ARG A 17 -13.61 -9.35 7.33
N ARG A 18 -13.55 -9.58 6.02
CA ARG A 18 -14.56 -9.10 5.06
C ARG A 18 -14.94 -10.23 4.11
N PRO A 19 -16.19 -10.28 3.61
CA PRO A 19 -16.53 -11.18 2.51
C PRO A 19 -15.67 -10.87 1.27
N THR A 20 -15.31 -11.89 0.50
CA THR A 20 -14.59 -11.73 -0.76
C THR A 20 -15.57 -11.60 -1.94
N ALA A 21 -15.11 -11.04 -3.06
CA ALA A 21 -15.92 -10.96 -4.28
C ALA A 21 -16.24 -12.34 -4.89
N ALA A 22 -15.38 -13.34 -4.65
CA ALA A 22 -15.56 -14.72 -5.10
C ALA A 22 -16.46 -15.56 -4.16
N GLY A 23 -16.92 -14.98 -3.05
CA GLY A 23 -17.63 -15.69 -1.98
C GLY A 23 -16.67 -16.28 -0.94
N GLY A 24 -17.15 -16.36 0.31
CA GLY A 24 -16.34 -16.78 1.47
C GLY A 24 -15.88 -15.60 2.33
N GLN A 25 -14.77 -15.79 3.04
CA GLN A 25 -14.17 -14.79 3.93
C GLN A 25 -12.76 -14.44 3.46
N GLY A 26 -12.36 -13.20 3.70
CA GLY A 26 -11.05 -12.66 3.41
C GLY A 26 -10.55 -11.79 4.56
N ILE A 27 -9.26 -11.51 4.51
CA ILE A 27 -8.60 -10.50 5.34
C ILE A 27 -8.45 -9.25 4.49
N SER A 28 -9.10 -8.18 4.93
CA SER A 28 -9.03 -6.87 4.30
C SER A 28 -8.09 -5.97 5.10
N VAL A 29 -7.11 -5.38 4.43
CA VAL A 29 -6.33 -4.26 4.96
C VAL A 29 -6.87 -2.97 4.39
N LEU A 30 -7.02 -1.98 5.28
CA LEU A 30 -7.48 -0.64 4.93
C LEU A 30 -6.42 0.38 5.30
N LEU A 31 -6.09 1.24 4.35
CA LEU A 31 -5.18 2.36 4.56
C LEU A 31 -5.87 3.65 4.16
N ARG A 32 -5.70 4.71 4.95
CA ARG A 32 -6.11 6.07 4.57
C ARG A 32 -4.98 7.05 4.78
N ARG A 33 -4.82 7.96 3.83
CA ARG A 33 -3.86 9.07 3.92
C ARG A 33 -4.39 10.27 3.14
N THR A 34 -4.22 11.45 3.71
CA THR A 34 -4.50 12.73 3.05
C THR A 34 -3.25 13.24 2.33
N TYR A 35 -3.44 13.78 1.13
CA TYR A 35 -2.39 14.42 0.32
C TYR A 35 -2.70 15.90 0.09
N ASP A 36 -1.67 16.74 0.14
CA ASP A 36 -1.73 18.16 -0.19
C ASP A 36 -1.77 18.38 -1.73
N SER A 37 -2.71 17.72 -2.40
CA SER A 37 -2.97 17.88 -3.83
C SER A 37 -4.42 17.56 -4.18
N THR A 38 -4.89 18.02 -5.35
CA THR A 38 -6.26 17.81 -5.83
C THR A 38 -6.52 16.36 -6.26
N PRO A 39 -7.78 15.87 -6.23
CA PRO A 39 -8.08 14.48 -6.61
C PRO A 39 -7.68 14.15 -8.04
N ALA A 40 -7.78 15.13 -8.95
CA ALA A 40 -7.37 14.96 -10.34
C ALA A 40 -5.85 14.73 -10.48
N ASP A 41 -5.05 15.47 -9.71
CA ASP A 41 -3.60 15.32 -9.74
C ASP A 41 -3.14 14.03 -9.05
N VAL A 42 -3.74 13.66 -7.92
CA VAL A 42 -3.48 12.37 -7.26
C VAL A 42 -3.86 11.21 -8.18
N TRP A 43 -5.02 11.29 -8.84
CA TRP A 43 -5.46 10.28 -9.79
C TRP A 43 -4.46 10.11 -10.94
N ASP A 44 -4.08 11.21 -11.59
CA ASP A 44 -3.11 11.16 -12.69
C ASP A 44 -1.74 10.64 -12.20
N ALA A 45 -1.31 10.96 -10.98
CA ALA A 45 -0.07 10.43 -10.39
C ALA A 45 -0.07 8.91 -10.18
N ILE A 46 -1.24 8.27 -9.99
CA ILE A 46 -1.35 6.81 -9.76
C ILE A 46 -1.80 6.03 -11.00
N THR A 47 -2.44 6.67 -11.99
CA THR A 47 -2.94 5.97 -13.20
C THR A 47 -2.14 6.24 -14.47
N ASN A 48 -1.38 7.36 -14.55
CA ASN A 48 -0.64 7.73 -15.76
C ASN A 48 0.75 7.06 -15.77
N PRO A 49 1.04 6.16 -16.73
CA PRO A 49 2.34 5.48 -16.80
C PRO A 49 3.56 6.40 -16.78
N GLU A 50 3.45 7.56 -17.41
CA GLU A 50 4.54 8.53 -17.52
C GLU A 50 4.83 9.24 -16.20
N ARG A 51 3.86 9.28 -15.29
CA ARG A 51 4.01 9.82 -13.93
C ARG A 51 4.37 8.73 -12.93
N VAL A 52 3.70 7.58 -12.98
CA VAL A 52 3.94 6.46 -12.04
C VAL A 52 5.40 6.02 -12.08
N LYS A 53 6.01 5.93 -13.27
CA LYS A 53 7.42 5.54 -13.41
C LYS A 53 8.42 6.51 -12.76
N ARG A 54 7.99 7.73 -12.41
CA ARG A 54 8.86 8.76 -11.78
C ARG A 54 9.00 8.58 -10.27
N TRP A 55 8.13 7.78 -9.64
CA TRP A 55 8.11 7.62 -8.18
C TRP A 55 7.91 6.18 -7.71
N PHE A 56 7.44 5.28 -8.57
CA PHE A 56 7.19 3.88 -8.24
C PHE A 56 7.93 2.94 -9.19
N THR A 57 7.21 2.16 -10.01
CA THR A 57 7.77 1.28 -11.04
C THR A 57 7.10 1.53 -12.39
N GLN A 58 7.62 0.92 -13.45
CA GLN A 58 7.01 1.00 -14.77
C GLN A 58 5.62 0.34 -14.75
N LEU A 59 4.60 1.14 -15.09
CA LEU A 59 3.23 0.70 -15.29
C LEU A 59 2.96 0.56 -16.80
N GLY A 60 2.36 -0.55 -17.21
CA GLY A 60 1.96 -0.78 -18.60
C GLY A 60 0.74 -1.70 -18.71
N GLY A 61 0.30 -1.93 -19.94
CA GLY A 61 -0.87 -2.75 -20.25
C GLY A 61 -1.99 -1.97 -20.94
N ASP A 62 -3.18 -2.55 -20.95
CA ASP A 62 -4.40 -1.94 -21.48
C ASP A 62 -5.13 -1.24 -20.32
N LEU A 63 -4.76 0.02 -20.05
CA LEU A 63 -5.12 0.76 -18.84
C LEU A 63 -6.51 1.39 -18.91
N ARG A 64 -7.52 0.55 -19.13
CA ARG A 64 -8.94 0.91 -19.16
C ARG A 64 -9.76 -0.15 -18.43
N GLU A 65 -11.01 0.17 -18.10
CA GLU A 65 -11.94 -0.82 -17.55
C GLU A 65 -12.06 -2.06 -18.47
N GLY A 66 -11.99 -3.24 -17.86
CA GLY A 66 -11.93 -4.54 -18.55
C GLY A 66 -10.57 -4.90 -19.15
N GLY A 67 -9.58 -4.00 -19.06
CA GLY A 67 -8.21 -4.23 -19.51
C GLY A 67 -7.32 -4.84 -18.42
N LYS A 68 -6.01 -4.90 -18.69
CA LYS A 68 -4.99 -5.50 -17.82
C LYS A 68 -3.89 -4.50 -17.50
N PHE A 69 -3.36 -4.53 -16.29
CA PHE A 69 -2.17 -3.77 -15.91
C PHE A 69 -1.00 -4.68 -15.53
N GLN A 70 0.20 -4.15 -15.68
CA GLN A 70 1.44 -4.75 -15.22
C GLN A 70 2.30 -3.68 -14.56
N LEU A 71 2.66 -3.91 -13.30
CA LEU A 71 3.72 -3.20 -12.60
C LEU A 71 4.99 -4.06 -12.68
N LYS A 72 6.05 -3.51 -13.29
CA LYS A 72 7.29 -4.25 -13.49
C LYS A 72 7.91 -4.66 -12.15
N GLY A 73 8.18 -5.96 -12.00
CA GLY A 73 8.82 -6.53 -10.81
C GLY A 73 7.95 -6.49 -9.55
N ASN A 74 6.65 -6.24 -9.67
CA ASN A 74 5.75 -6.14 -8.53
C ASN A 74 4.50 -7.02 -8.70
N ALA A 75 3.47 -6.53 -9.39
CA ALA A 75 2.21 -7.26 -9.57
C ALA A 75 1.57 -6.97 -10.93
N SER A 76 0.63 -7.82 -11.32
CA SER A 76 -0.27 -7.60 -12.46
C SER A 76 -1.69 -8.03 -12.11
N GLY A 77 -2.63 -7.63 -12.95
CA GLY A 77 -4.04 -7.97 -12.77
C GLY A 77 -4.95 -7.33 -13.81
N ASP A 78 -6.24 -7.46 -13.56
CA ASP A 78 -7.33 -6.97 -14.37
C ASP A 78 -7.93 -5.71 -13.75
N ILE A 79 -8.24 -4.72 -14.58
CA ILE A 79 -8.93 -3.51 -14.18
C ILE A 79 -10.43 -3.79 -14.22
N LEU A 80 -11.02 -4.02 -13.06
CA LEU A 80 -12.42 -4.42 -12.92
C LEU A 80 -13.37 -3.22 -13.02
N ARG A 81 -12.95 -2.05 -12.50
CA ARG A 81 -13.71 -0.80 -12.59
C ARG A 81 -12.77 0.40 -12.61
N CYS A 82 -13.05 1.37 -13.46
CA CYS A 82 -12.30 2.62 -13.55
C CYS A 82 -13.26 3.80 -13.70
N ASP A 83 -13.43 4.59 -12.63
CA ASP A 83 -14.31 5.76 -12.57
C ASP A 83 -13.48 6.98 -12.15
N PRO A 84 -12.74 7.62 -13.09
CA PRO A 84 -11.89 8.76 -12.79
C PRO A 84 -12.66 9.98 -12.25
N PRO A 85 -12.08 10.77 -11.32
CA PRO A 85 -10.84 10.52 -10.58
C PRO A 85 -11.12 9.83 -9.23
N ARG A 86 -12.19 9.04 -9.08
CA ARG A 86 -12.75 8.67 -7.77
C ARG A 86 -12.52 7.22 -7.36
N LEU A 87 -12.51 6.27 -8.30
CA LEU A 87 -12.47 4.84 -7.98
C LEU A 87 -11.70 4.04 -9.01
N LEU A 88 -10.71 3.27 -8.54
CA LEU A 88 -10.04 2.22 -9.30
C LEU A 88 -10.20 0.90 -8.55
N LYS A 89 -10.77 -0.12 -9.20
CA LYS A 89 -10.90 -1.47 -8.66
C LYS A 89 -10.19 -2.46 -9.58
N LEU A 90 -9.33 -3.30 -9.00
CA LEU A 90 -8.49 -4.22 -9.76
C LEU A 90 -8.24 -5.52 -9.01
N THR A 91 -7.88 -6.56 -9.75
CA THR A 91 -7.24 -7.76 -9.17
C THR A 91 -5.74 -7.48 -8.97
N TYR A 92 -5.09 -8.13 -8.00
CA TYR A 92 -3.69 -7.83 -7.67
C TYR A 92 -2.87 -9.09 -7.38
N GLY A 93 -2.02 -9.50 -8.32
CA GLY A 93 -1.19 -10.69 -8.18
C GLY A 93 -1.94 -12.02 -8.23
N GLY A 94 -3.27 -11.99 -8.38
CA GLY A 94 -4.15 -13.14 -8.51
C GLY A 94 -5.61 -12.72 -8.67
N GLU A 95 -6.44 -13.59 -9.25
CA GLU A 95 -7.82 -13.26 -9.66
C GLU A 95 -8.76 -12.93 -8.48
N THR A 96 -8.45 -13.45 -7.29
CA THR A 96 -9.30 -13.34 -6.10
C THR A 96 -8.81 -12.32 -5.09
N SER A 97 -7.64 -11.71 -5.31
CA SER A 97 -7.07 -10.65 -4.48
C SER A 97 -7.51 -9.30 -5.04
N ILE A 98 -8.37 -8.59 -4.32
CA ILE A 98 -9.04 -7.40 -4.85
C ILE A 98 -8.53 -6.15 -4.15
N VAL A 99 -8.08 -5.18 -4.95
CA VAL A 99 -7.71 -3.84 -4.48
C VAL A 99 -8.73 -2.82 -4.97
N GLU A 100 -9.19 -1.98 -4.05
CA GLU A 100 -10.00 -0.80 -4.34
C GLU A 100 -9.28 0.45 -3.85
N ILE A 101 -9.01 1.38 -4.75
CA ILE A 101 -8.46 2.70 -4.46
C ILE A 101 -9.58 3.72 -4.64
N ARG A 102 -9.85 4.49 -3.59
CA ARG A 102 -10.91 5.50 -3.54
C ARG A 102 -10.32 6.86 -3.21
N LEU A 103 -10.66 7.87 -4.02
CA LEU A 103 -10.27 9.26 -3.81
C LEU A 103 -11.50 10.11 -3.50
N SER A 104 -11.41 10.91 -2.45
CA SER A 104 -12.39 11.96 -2.12
C SER A 104 -11.68 13.30 -1.92
N ALA A 105 -12.35 14.38 -2.33
CA ALA A 105 -11.87 15.73 -2.04
C ALA A 105 -11.93 15.97 -0.52
N GLY A 106 -10.83 16.47 0.04
CA GLY A 106 -10.76 16.93 1.42
C GLY A 106 -11.04 18.43 1.54
N GLU A 107 -10.65 19.02 2.68
CA GLU A 107 -10.70 20.47 2.86
C GLU A 107 -9.59 21.16 2.04
N GLY A 108 -9.95 22.21 1.29
CA GLY A 108 -9.00 22.93 0.44
C GLY A 108 -8.51 22.09 -0.74
N ASP A 109 -7.25 22.30 -1.13
CA ASP A 109 -6.61 21.55 -2.22
C ASP A 109 -6.01 20.22 -1.72
N THR A 110 -6.82 19.43 -1.00
CA THR A 110 -6.40 18.14 -0.44
C THR A 110 -7.24 16.98 -0.97
N THR A 111 -6.67 15.78 -0.92
CA THR A 111 -7.32 14.52 -1.32
C THR A 111 -7.15 13.48 -0.25
N ASP A 112 -8.25 12.88 0.19
CA ASP A 112 -8.23 11.67 0.99
C ASP A 112 -8.18 10.47 0.05
N LEU A 113 -7.09 9.70 0.16
CA LEU A 113 -6.90 8.45 -0.56
C LEU A 113 -7.12 7.30 0.42
N GLU A 114 -8.00 6.38 0.04
CA GLU A 114 -8.25 5.12 0.74
C GLU A 114 -7.87 3.94 -0.15
N ILE A 115 -7.08 3.00 0.37
CA ILE A 115 -6.80 1.71 -0.26
C ILE A 115 -7.40 0.62 0.60
N GLU A 116 -8.24 -0.20 -0.01
CA GLU A 116 -8.69 -1.46 0.57
C GLU A 116 -8.12 -2.62 -0.25
N HIS A 117 -7.39 -3.53 0.38
CA HIS A 117 -6.88 -4.75 -0.25
C HIS A 117 -7.43 -5.97 0.49
N ASN A 118 -8.36 -6.66 -0.15
CA ASN A 118 -9.05 -7.83 0.41
C ASN A 118 -8.52 -9.11 -0.22
N VAL A 119 -7.92 -9.95 0.61
CA VAL A 119 -7.26 -11.20 0.22
C VAL A 119 -8.05 -12.38 0.80
N PRO A 120 -8.39 -13.42 0.02
CA PRO A 120 -9.06 -14.62 0.54
C PRO A 120 -8.32 -15.24 1.73
N ILE A 121 -9.07 -15.75 2.71
CA ILE A 121 -8.49 -16.28 3.95
C ILE A 121 -7.58 -17.48 3.69
N GLU A 122 -7.81 -18.24 2.62
CA GLU A 122 -7.00 -19.38 2.21
C GLU A 122 -5.59 -18.95 1.76
N LEU A 123 -5.45 -17.72 1.27
CA LEU A 123 -4.17 -17.12 0.88
C LEU A 123 -3.56 -16.32 2.03
N ALA A 124 -4.38 -15.58 2.78
CA ALA A 124 -3.91 -14.76 3.89
C ALA A 124 -3.54 -15.58 5.15
N GLY A 125 -4.15 -16.75 5.34
CA GLY A 125 -4.04 -17.60 6.53
C GLY A 125 -4.80 -17.02 7.74
N SER A 126 -4.41 -15.82 8.16
CA SER A 126 -5.04 -15.06 9.25
C SER A 126 -4.78 -13.56 9.08
N GLY A 127 -5.18 -12.75 10.05
CA GLY A 127 -4.83 -11.32 10.08
C GLY A 127 -3.34 -11.03 9.97
N ALA A 128 -2.48 -11.96 10.42
CA ALA A 128 -1.03 -11.82 10.31
C ALA A 128 -0.57 -11.75 8.83
N GLY A 129 -1.36 -12.28 7.89
CA GLY A 129 -1.14 -12.13 6.45
C GLY A 129 -1.06 -10.67 5.99
N SER A 130 -1.70 -9.74 6.71
CA SER A 130 -1.64 -8.30 6.45
C SER A 130 -0.22 -7.74 6.51
N LEU A 131 0.70 -8.35 7.27
CA LEU A 131 2.10 -7.91 7.39
C LEU A 131 2.93 -8.14 6.11
N PHE A 132 2.44 -8.92 5.16
CA PHE A 132 3.09 -9.14 3.86
C PHE A 132 2.67 -8.12 2.80
N VAL A 133 1.54 -7.43 2.99
CA VAL A 133 1.00 -6.46 2.01
C VAL A 133 0.97 -5.04 2.55
N GLY A 134 0.68 -4.86 3.85
CA GLY A 134 0.51 -3.57 4.49
C GLY A 134 1.73 -2.66 4.36
N PRO A 135 2.94 -3.10 4.76
CA PRO A 135 4.14 -2.26 4.63
C PRO A 135 4.48 -1.90 3.18
N GLY A 136 4.18 -2.78 2.22
CA GLY A 136 4.31 -2.48 0.79
C GLY A 136 3.40 -1.33 0.34
N TRP A 137 2.14 -1.31 0.81
CA TRP A 137 1.22 -0.20 0.57
C TRP A 137 1.68 1.10 1.23
N ASP A 138 2.16 1.04 2.48
CA ASP A 138 2.72 2.21 3.18
C ASP A 138 3.91 2.81 2.41
N GLY A 139 4.79 1.96 1.88
CA GLY A 139 5.91 2.39 1.02
C GLY A 139 5.42 3.09 -0.25
N GLY A 140 4.35 2.58 -0.87
CA GLY A 140 3.68 3.26 -1.99
C GLY A 140 3.11 4.62 -1.61
N LEU A 141 2.44 4.73 -0.46
CA LEU A 141 1.89 6.00 0.03
C LEU A 141 2.99 7.03 0.36
N LEU A 142 4.12 6.57 0.92
CA LEU A 142 5.30 7.42 1.13
C LEU A 142 5.88 7.92 -0.20
N GLY A 143 6.04 7.02 -1.18
CA GLY A 143 6.55 7.38 -2.50
C GLY A 143 5.68 8.43 -3.20
N LEU A 144 4.36 8.26 -3.13
CA LEU A 144 3.39 9.20 -3.70
C LEU A 144 3.44 10.58 -3.01
N ASP A 145 3.52 10.63 -1.68
CA ASP A 145 3.63 11.90 -0.93
C ASP A 145 4.88 12.67 -1.33
N ARG A 146 6.01 11.97 -1.42
CA ARG A 146 7.28 12.56 -1.84
C ARG A 146 7.17 13.13 -3.25
N TYR A 147 6.60 12.36 -4.18
CA TYR A 147 6.40 12.78 -5.55
C TYR A 147 5.51 14.02 -5.68
N LEU A 148 4.36 14.04 -5.01
CA LEU A 148 3.42 15.17 -5.03
C LEU A 148 4.02 16.43 -4.40
N ARG A 149 4.92 16.29 -3.42
CA ARG A 149 5.71 17.40 -2.85
C ARG A 149 6.89 17.83 -3.72
N GLY A 150 7.05 17.26 -4.92
CA GLY A 150 8.11 17.61 -5.88
C GLY A 150 9.44 16.90 -5.65
N HIS A 151 9.51 15.92 -4.74
CA HIS A 151 10.70 15.10 -4.55
C HIS A 151 10.70 13.92 -5.53
N VAL A 152 11.48 14.04 -6.60
CA VAL A 152 11.67 12.99 -7.62
C VAL A 152 13.06 12.39 -7.46
N ALA A 153 13.15 11.07 -7.31
CA ALA A 153 14.42 10.36 -7.32
C ALA A 153 14.86 10.05 -8.76
N GLU A 154 16.17 10.05 -9.02
CA GLU A 154 16.71 9.64 -10.32
C GLU A 154 16.40 8.16 -10.61
N ASP A 155 16.51 7.31 -9.59
CA ASP A 155 16.11 5.92 -9.61
C ASP A 155 15.11 5.64 -8.46
N PRO A 156 13.81 5.61 -8.75
CA PRO A 156 12.78 5.32 -7.75
C PRO A 156 12.94 3.94 -7.08
N ALA A 157 13.43 2.93 -7.81
CA ALA A 157 13.62 1.59 -7.27
C ALA A 157 14.79 1.58 -6.28
N ALA A 158 15.90 2.24 -6.59
CA ALA A 158 17.01 2.39 -5.66
C ALA A 158 16.60 3.22 -4.42
N ALA A 159 15.84 4.31 -4.62
CA ALA A 159 15.36 5.14 -3.51
C ALA A 159 14.45 4.37 -2.55
N ALA A 160 13.56 3.53 -3.08
CA ALA A 160 12.68 2.67 -2.28
C ALA A 160 13.43 1.62 -1.44
N ASN A 161 14.66 1.27 -1.81
CA ASN A 161 15.51 0.32 -1.07
C ASN A 161 16.57 1.02 -0.20
N SER A 162 16.57 2.35 -0.12
CA SER A 162 17.54 3.09 0.69
C SER A 162 17.39 2.79 2.19
N PRO A 163 18.45 2.91 3.01
CA PRO A 163 18.37 2.68 4.45
C PRO A 163 17.30 3.54 5.15
N GLU A 164 17.07 4.76 4.68
CA GLU A 164 16.04 5.65 5.23
C GLU A 164 14.61 5.13 4.96
N VAL A 165 14.35 4.58 3.77
CA VAL A 165 13.05 3.96 3.45
C VAL A 165 12.91 2.61 4.16
N GLN A 166 13.97 1.82 4.30
CA GLN A 166 13.93 0.60 5.09
C GLN A 166 13.63 0.86 6.57
N GLU A 167 14.15 1.95 7.15
CA GLU A 167 13.80 2.34 8.52
C GLU A 167 12.32 2.75 8.64
N PHE A 168 11.78 3.45 7.64
CA PHE A 168 10.33 3.67 7.55
C PHE A 168 9.54 2.36 7.47
N SER A 169 9.97 1.43 6.61
CA SER A 169 9.35 0.11 6.46
C SER A 169 9.39 -0.71 7.76
N ARG A 170 10.48 -0.62 8.53
CA ARG A 170 10.60 -1.25 9.84
C ARG A 170 9.54 -0.72 10.81
N GLN A 171 9.39 0.60 10.90
CA GLN A 171 8.35 1.22 11.75
C GLN A 171 6.93 0.92 11.24
N SER A 172 6.73 0.88 9.93
CA SER A 172 5.49 0.49 9.28
C SER A 172 5.09 -0.94 9.66
N ALA A 173 6.03 -1.91 9.60
CA ALA A 173 5.77 -3.29 9.99
C ALA A 173 5.31 -3.40 11.46
N HIS A 174 5.93 -2.65 12.36
CA HIS A 174 5.48 -2.58 13.76
C HIS A 174 4.09 -1.94 13.90
N ALA A 175 3.78 -0.88 13.16
CA ALA A 175 2.46 -0.25 13.15
C ALA A 175 1.37 -1.22 12.62
N TRP A 176 1.68 -1.99 11.58
CA TRP A 176 0.81 -3.05 11.07
C TRP A 176 0.61 -4.18 12.08
N ALA A 177 1.66 -4.63 12.78
CA ALA A 177 1.52 -5.63 13.83
C ALA A 177 0.56 -5.16 14.94
N ALA A 178 0.62 -3.87 15.32
CA ALA A 178 -0.31 -3.28 16.27
C ALA A 178 -1.76 -3.24 15.73
N ALA A 179 -1.96 -2.90 14.45
CA ALA A 179 -3.28 -2.92 13.82
C ALA A 179 -3.87 -4.34 13.76
N VAL A 180 -3.07 -5.35 13.40
CA VAL A 180 -3.49 -6.76 13.40
C VAL A 180 -3.86 -7.20 14.82
N ALA A 181 -3.07 -6.85 15.83
CA ALA A 181 -3.39 -7.17 17.23
C ALA A 181 -4.72 -6.53 17.67
N ALA A 182 -4.94 -5.26 17.35
CA ALA A 182 -6.17 -4.53 17.67
C ALA A 182 -7.41 -5.13 16.98
N SER A 183 -7.26 -5.69 15.79
CA SER A 183 -8.36 -6.32 15.04
C SER A 183 -8.84 -7.65 15.63
N GLY A 184 -8.02 -8.32 16.45
CA GLY A 184 -8.30 -9.67 16.96
C GLY A 184 -8.37 -10.76 15.86
N THR A 185 -7.82 -10.52 14.67
CA THR A 185 -7.91 -11.45 13.54
C THR A 185 -6.79 -12.49 13.46
N ALA A 186 -5.78 -12.39 14.33
CA ALA A 186 -4.66 -13.34 14.47
C ALA A 186 -4.19 -13.45 15.93
N THR A 187 -3.53 -14.55 16.25
CA THR A 187 -2.88 -14.80 17.55
C THR A 187 -1.56 -14.05 17.68
N ALA A 188 -1.08 -13.89 18.92
CA ALA A 188 0.19 -13.22 19.19
C ALA A 188 1.39 -13.91 18.50
N ASP A 189 1.39 -15.25 18.46
CA ASP A 189 2.46 -16.03 17.83
C ASP A 189 2.47 -15.86 16.30
N GLU A 190 1.29 -15.85 15.67
CA GLU A 190 1.17 -15.58 14.23
C GLU A 190 1.67 -14.17 13.89
N ILE A 191 1.30 -13.16 14.70
CA ILE A 191 1.75 -11.78 14.52
C ILE A 191 3.26 -11.69 14.67
N ALA A 192 3.83 -12.31 15.70
CA ALA A 192 5.28 -12.29 15.95
C ALA A 192 6.05 -12.94 14.78
N GLY A 193 5.61 -14.10 14.31
CA GLY A 193 6.22 -14.78 13.16
C GLY A 193 6.13 -13.96 11.88
N ALA A 194 4.95 -13.43 11.56
CA ALA A 194 4.75 -12.61 10.37
C ALA A 194 5.52 -11.28 10.44
N LEU A 195 5.65 -10.67 11.62
CA LEU A 195 6.44 -9.46 11.81
C LEU A 195 7.93 -9.72 11.51
N GLN A 196 8.49 -10.82 12.01
CA GLN A 196 9.88 -11.19 11.69
C GLN A 196 10.10 -11.38 10.20
N ALA A 197 9.19 -12.08 9.52
CA ALA A 197 9.26 -12.28 8.07
C ALA A 197 9.11 -10.96 7.29
N SER A 198 8.20 -10.08 7.73
CA SER A 198 7.97 -8.76 7.14
C SER A 198 9.20 -7.86 7.26
N LEU A 199 9.84 -7.83 8.44
CA LEU A 199 11.08 -7.09 8.66
C LEU A 199 12.23 -7.60 7.77
N ALA A 200 12.40 -8.91 7.67
CA ALA A 200 13.41 -9.50 6.79
C ALA A 200 13.16 -9.18 5.30
N HIS A 201 11.91 -8.95 4.90
CA HIS A 201 11.56 -8.61 3.52
C HIS A 201 11.69 -7.12 3.21
N PHE A 202 11.13 -6.25 4.07
CA PHE A 202 11.02 -4.82 3.79
C PHE A 202 12.12 -3.95 4.41
N ALA A 203 12.89 -4.48 5.37
CA ALA A 203 13.98 -3.77 6.04
C ALA A 203 15.21 -4.68 6.31
N PRO A 204 15.71 -5.43 5.30
CA PRO A 204 16.78 -6.41 5.50
C PRO A 204 18.10 -5.82 6.02
N ASP A 205 18.39 -4.55 5.69
CA ASP A 205 19.66 -3.90 5.98
C ASP A 205 19.61 -3.05 7.27
N VAL A 206 18.44 -2.89 7.87
CA VAL A 206 18.25 -2.12 9.10
C VAL A 206 18.16 -3.08 10.28
N GLN A 207 19.32 -3.40 10.85
CA GLN A 207 19.45 -4.27 12.02
C GLN A 207 19.73 -3.43 13.29
N GLY A 208 18.99 -3.69 14.37
CA GLY A 208 19.16 -3.03 15.67
C GLY A 208 17.86 -2.51 16.28
N PRO A 209 17.87 -2.01 17.54
CA PRO A 209 16.70 -1.41 18.17
C PRO A 209 16.28 -0.13 17.42
N PRO A 210 14.98 0.25 17.46
CA PRO A 210 14.49 1.48 16.83
C PRO A 210 15.32 2.70 17.27
N ALA A 211 15.69 3.56 16.31
CA ALA A 211 16.23 4.87 16.63
C ALA A 211 15.19 5.61 17.51
N SER A 212 15.63 6.05 18.69
CA SER A 212 14.81 6.69 19.73
C SER A 212 14.30 8.05 19.30
#